data_AF-A0A1J5PSK6-F1
#
_entry.id   AF-A0A1J5PSK6-F1
#
_cell.length_a   1.000
_cell.length_b   1.000
_cell.length_c   1.000
_cell.angle_alpha   90.00
_cell.angle_beta   90.00
_cell.angle_gamma   90.00
#
_symmetry.space_group_name_H-M   'P 1'
#
loop_
_entity.id
_entity.type
_entity.pdbx_description
1 polymer ?
#
loop_
_entity_poly.entity_id
_entity_poly.type
_entity_poly.pdbx_seq_one_letter_code
_entity_poly.pdbx_strand_id
1 'polypeptide(L)'
;MRQWVLSVPKRLRYFMQRDGAVLNMVLRIFLRVIAQSLQAHCPGALSVEKAALHIGAVAFIHRFGSSLNEHVHFHVCVVDGVFEEVAGDADTDSQSQ
;
A
#
# COMPACT_ATOMS: atom_id res chain seq x y z
N MET A 1 -0.50 12.84 -4.69
CA MET A 1 -1.20 11.78 -3.93
C MET A 1 -2.33 11.26 -4.80
N ARG A 2 -2.46 9.93 -4.94
CA ARG A 2 -3.41 9.25 -5.83
C ARG A 2 -4.31 8.31 -5.02
N GLN A 3 -5.61 8.34 -5.28
CA GLN A 3 -6.57 7.42 -4.68
C GLN A 3 -6.76 6.17 -5.55
N TRP A 4 -6.71 5.01 -4.94
CA TRP A 4 -6.96 3.70 -5.53
C TRP A 4 -8.15 3.05 -4.84
N VAL A 5 -9.04 2.42 -5.62
CA VAL A 5 -10.22 1.73 -5.09
C VAL A 5 -10.22 0.29 -5.57
N LEU A 6 -10.31 -0.66 -4.64
CA LEU A 6 -10.50 -2.07 -4.95
C LEU A 6 -11.90 -2.52 -4.53
N SER A 7 -12.75 -2.75 -5.54
CA SER A 7 -14.03 -3.44 -5.37
C SER A 7 -13.85 -4.93 -5.58
N VAL A 8 -14.11 -5.74 -4.55
CA VAL A 8 -13.96 -7.20 -4.65
C VAL A 8 -15.20 -7.88 -5.24
N PRO A 9 -15.03 -9.03 -5.93
CA PRO A 9 -16.13 -9.85 -6.43
C PRO A 9 -17.14 -10.21 -5.33
N LYS A 10 -18.44 -10.24 -5.67
CA LYS A 10 -19.53 -10.48 -4.70
C LYS A 10 -19.31 -11.72 -3.82
N ARG A 11 -18.85 -12.83 -4.43
CA ARG A 11 -18.61 -14.11 -3.72
C ARG A 11 -17.50 -14.02 -2.66
N LEU A 12 -16.53 -13.11 -2.82
CA LEU A 12 -15.39 -12.97 -1.90
C LEU A 12 -15.69 -12.06 -0.71
N ARG A 13 -16.68 -11.16 -0.84
CA ARG A 13 -17.05 -10.19 0.21
C ARG A 13 -17.39 -10.88 1.53
N TYR A 14 -18.15 -11.96 1.47
CA TYR A 14 -18.57 -12.74 2.62
C TYR A 14 -17.39 -13.27 3.45
N PHE A 15 -16.34 -13.80 2.81
CA PHE A 15 -15.16 -14.29 3.51
C PHE A 15 -14.40 -13.16 4.21
N MET A 16 -14.25 -12.02 3.54
CA MET A 16 -13.57 -10.85 4.11
C MET A 16 -14.37 -10.16 5.22
N GLN A 17 -15.71 -10.26 5.19
CA GLN A 17 -16.57 -9.75 6.25
C GLN A 17 -16.37 -10.54 7.54
N ARG A 18 -16.32 -11.88 7.43
CA ARG A 18 -16.21 -12.79 8.57
C ARG A 18 -14.79 -13.00 9.07
N ASP A 19 -13.80 -12.95 8.17
CA ASP A 19 -12.41 -13.27 8.47
C ASP A 19 -11.50 -12.05 8.23
N GLY A 20 -11.00 -11.48 9.33
CA GLY A 20 -10.08 -10.35 9.31
C GLY A 20 -8.70 -10.71 8.73
N ALA A 21 -8.25 -11.96 8.82
CA ALA A 21 -7.01 -12.40 8.21
C ALA A 21 -7.14 -12.43 6.68
N VAL A 22 -8.25 -12.95 6.16
CA VAL A 22 -8.54 -12.91 4.71
C VAL A 22 -8.60 -11.47 4.20
N LEU A 23 -9.29 -10.58 4.92
CA LEU A 23 -9.36 -9.17 4.57
C LEU A 23 -7.96 -8.51 4.52
N ASN A 24 -7.12 -8.78 5.53
CA ASN A 24 -5.77 -8.25 5.58
C ASN A 24 -4.86 -8.83 4.49
N MET A 25 -5.02 -10.11 4.13
CA MET A 25 -4.29 -10.71 3.01
C MET A 25 -4.63 -10.02 1.69
N VAL A 26 -5.92 -9.76 1.43
CA VAL A 26 -6.34 -9.03 0.22
C VAL A 26 -5.78 -7.61 0.21
N LEU A 27 -5.81 -6.90 1.34
CA LEU A 27 -5.20 -5.56 1.46
C LEU A 27 -3.70 -5.60 1.15
N ARG A 28 -2.95 -6.57 1.70
CA ARG A 28 -1.51 -6.73 1.45
C ARG A 28 -1.21 -7.02 -0.02
N ILE A 29 -2.02 -7.86 -0.68
CA ILE A 29 -1.89 -8.12 -2.11
C ILE A 29 -2.13 -6.83 -2.90
N PHE A 30 -3.18 -6.08 -2.55
CA PHE A 30 -3.51 -4.84 -3.25
C PHE A 30 -2.40 -3.79 -3.13
N LEU A 31 -1.88 -3.56 -1.91
CA LEU A 31 -0.76 -2.65 -1.68
C LEU A 31 0.50 -3.08 -2.43
N ARG A 32 0.80 -4.39 -2.48
CA ARG A 32 1.94 -4.93 -3.24
C ARG A 32 1.80 -4.65 -4.73
N VAL A 33 0.62 -4.84 -5.30
CA VAL A 33 0.37 -4.57 -6.73
C VAL A 33 0.50 -3.07 -7.02
N ILE A 34 0.01 -2.20 -6.15
CA ILE A 34 0.22 -0.74 -6.30
C ILE A 34 1.70 -0.40 -6.24
N ALA A 35 2.45 -0.94 -5.26
CA ALA A 35 3.89 -0.72 -5.16
C ALA A 35 4.64 -1.16 -6.42
N GLN A 36 4.36 -2.36 -6.93
CA GLN A 36 4.95 -2.86 -8.17
C GLN A 36 4.61 -1.97 -9.36
N SER A 37 3.36 -1.48 -9.44
CA SER A 37 2.93 -0.55 -10.49
C SER A 37 3.69 0.77 -10.39
N LEU A 38 3.84 1.35 -9.20
CA LEU A 38 4.57 2.61 -9.04
C LEU A 38 6.06 2.44 -9.34
N GLN A 39 6.70 1.38 -8.83
CA GLN A 39 8.10 1.05 -9.13
C GLN A 39 8.35 0.91 -10.65
N ALA A 40 7.43 0.28 -11.40
CA ALA A 40 7.57 0.09 -12.84
C ALA A 40 7.41 1.37 -13.66
N HIS A 41 6.71 2.38 -13.12
CA HIS A 41 6.39 3.63 -13.84
C HIS A 41 7.14 4.86 -13.27
N CYS A 42 8.04 4.67 -12.32
CA CYS A 42 8.92 5.71 -11.79
C CYS A 42 10.31 5.59 -12.45
N PRO A 43 10.72 6.50 -13.36
CA PRO A 43 12.02 6.42 -14.01
C PRO A 43 13.20 6.41 -13.01
N GLY A 44 13.10 7.17 -11.92
CA GLY A 44 14.11 7.19 -10.84
C GLY A 44 14.20 5.91 -10.01
N ALA A 45 13.25 4.98 -10.16
CA ALA A 45 13.25 3.70 -9.46
C ALA A 45 14.02 2.60 -10.21
N LEU A 46 14.41 2.81 -11.48
CA LEU A 46 15.01 1.78 -12.32
C LEU A 46 16.42 1.37 -11.89
N SER A 47 17.16 2.28 -11.26
CA SER A 47 18.54 2.07 -10.79
C SER A 47 18.63 1.64 -9.32
N VAL A 48 17.50 1.60 -8.61
CA VAL A 48 17.44 1.29 -7.17
C VAL A 48 16.95 -0.14 -6.99
N GLU A 49 17.49 -0.85 -6.01
CA GLU A 49 17.00 -2.18 -5.66
C GLU A 49 15.53 -2.11 -5.22
N LYS A 50 14.68 -2.96 -5.78
CA LYS A 50 13.24 -2.97 -5.46
C LYS A 50 12.94 -3.18 -3.97
N ALA A 51 13.86 -3.84 -3.25
CA ALA A 51 13.74 -4.06 -1.81
C ALA A 51 13.94 -2.77 -0.98
N ALA A 52 14.68 -1.79 -1.50
CA ALA A 52 14.85 -0.48 -0.87
C ALA A 52 13.71 0.50 -1.21
N LEU A 53 12.84 0.15 -2.16
CA LEU A 53 11.76 1.02 -2.63
C LEU A 53 10.44 0.75 -1.93
N HIS A 54 9.95 1.75 -1.21
CA HIS A 54 8.76 1.70 -0.38
C HIS A 54 7.68 2.66 -0.86
N ILE A 55 6.41 2.35 -0.58
CA ILE A 55 5.29 3.29 -0.80
C ILE A 55 4.79 3.84 0.53
N GLY A 56 4.36 5.10 0.52
CA GLY A 56 3.55 5.67 1.59
C GLY A 56 2.06 5.50 1.25
N ALA A 57 1.33 4.73 2.07
CA ALA A 57 -0.09 4.43 1.81
C ALA A 57 -0.93 4.44 3.08
N VAL A 58 -2.15 4.96 2.97
CA VAL A 58 -3.20 4.88 4.01
C VAL A 58 -4.41 4.16 3.43
N ALA A 59 -4.85 3.10 4.09
CA ALA A 59 -5.98 2.28 3.65
C ALA A 59 -7.20 2.48 4.56
N PHE A 60 -8.34 2.80 3.94
CA PHE A 60 -9.66 2.81 4.54
C PHE A 60 -10.43 1.59 4.07
N ILE A 61 -10.88 0.77 5.02
CA ILE A 61 -11.65 -0.44 4.75
C ILE A 61 -13.13 -0.12 4.97
N HIS A 62 -13.88 0.00 3.88
CA HIS A 62 -15.32 0.22 3.96
C HIS A 62 -16.04 -1.13 3.93
N ARG A 63 -17.04 -1.30 4.80
CA ARG A 63 -17.86 -2.53 4.89
C ARG A 63 -19.28 -2.34 4.37
N PHE A 64 -19.64 -1.13 3.96
CA PHE A 64 -20.95 -0.74 3.45
C PHE A 64 -20.82 -0.07 2.08
N GLY A 65 -21.82 -0.27 1.21
CA GLY A 65 -21.93 0.41 -0.09
C GLY A 65 -22.70 1.73 0.01
N SER A 66 -22.89 2.42 -1.12
CA SER A 66 -23.64 3.68 -1.18
C SER A 66 -25.10 3.56 -0.71
N SER A 67 -25.68 2.37 -0.78
CA SER A 67 -27.03 2.07 -0.27
C SER A 67 -27.02 1.49 1.17
N LEU A 68 -25.90 1.61 1.89
CA LEU A 68 -25.65 0.98 3.20
C LEU A 68 -25.77 -0.55 3.21
N ASN A 69 -25.77 -1.17 2.03
CA ASN A 69 -25.75 -2.62 1.88
C ASN A 69 -24.37 -3.19 2.22
N GLU A 70 -24.32 -4.46 2.64
CA GLU A 70 -23.06 -5.11 2.97
C GLU A 70 -22.14 -5.18 1.75
N HIS A 71 -21.04 -4.41 1.78
CA HIS A 71 -20.14 -4.29 0.64
C HIS A 71 -18.74 -3.90 1.09
N VAL A 72 -17.91 -4.92 1.30
CA VAL A 72 -16.48 -4.70 1.57
C VAL A 72 -15.77 -4.20 0.33
N HIS A 73 -15.03 -3.09 0.48
CA HIS A 73 -14.13 -2.53 -0.51
C HIS A 73 -13.05 -1.68 0.16
N PHE A 74 -11.95 -1.43 -0.56
CA PHE A 74 -10.81 -0.67 -0.05
C PHE A 74 -10.69 0.66 -0.78
N HIS A 75 -10.54 1.74 -0.01
CA HIS A 75 -10.04 3.01 -0.51
C HIS A 75 -8.62 3.17 0.01
N VAL A 76 -7.65 3.37 -0.87
CA VAL A 76 -6.25 3.53 -0.48
C VAL A 76 -5.73 4.83 -1.07
N CYS A 77 -5.26 5.72 -0.20
CA CYS A 77 -4.55 6.94 -0.60
C CYS A 77 -3.06 6.65 -0.60
N VAL A 78 -2.40 6.79 -1.76
CA VAL A 78 -0.98 6.48 -1.94
C VAL A 78 -0.25 7.71 -2.44
N VAL A 79 0.97 7.94 -1.95
CA VAL A 79 1.87 8.95 -2.56
C VAL A 79 2.10 8.56 -4.03
N ASP A 80 2.14 9.55 -4.92
CA ASP A 80 2.27 9.28 -6.37
C ASP A 80 3.74 9.08 -6.73
N GLY A 81 4.34 8.02 -6.19
CA GLY A 81 5.77 7.70 -6.30
C GLY A 81 6.22 6.65 -5.28
N VAL A 82 7.53 6.40 -5.25
CA VAL A 82 8.19 5.50 -4.29
C VAL A 82 9.27 6.24 -3.52
N PHE A 83 9.59 5.77 -2.33
CA PHE A 83 10.65 6.27 -1.46
C PHE A 83 11.77 5.25 -1.42
N GLU A 84 13.01 5.71 -1.53
CA GLU A 84 14.19 4.89 -1.33
C GLU A 84 14.59 4.92 0.15
N GLU A 85 14.83 3.75 0.73
CA GLU A 85 15.45 3.62 2.04
C GLU A 85 16.93 4.00 1.93
N VAL A 86 17.30 5.09 2.58
CA VAL A 86 18.69 5.53 2.71
C VAL A 86 19.19 5.08 4.06
N ALA A 87 20.34 4.40 4.10
CA ALA A 87 21.01 4.08 5.35
C ALA A 87 21.19 5.38 6.15
N GLY A 88 20.64 5.42 7.37
CA GLY A 88 20.79 6.59 8.22
C GLY A 88 22.27 6.88 8.42
N ASP A 89 22.69 8.12 8.19
CA ASP A 89 24.00 8.60 8.58
C ASP A 89 24.03 8.52 10.11
N ALA A 90 24.57 7.41 10.62
CA ALA A 90 24.77 7.21 12.04
C ALA A 90 25.87 8.19 12.46
N ASP A 91 25.45 9.42 12.77
CA ASP A 91 26.12 10.42 13.59
C ASP A 91 27.62 10.16 13.75
N THR A 92 28.41 10.61 12.79
CA THR A 92 29.89 10.58 12.88
C THR A 92 30.40 11.75 13.75
N ASP A 93 29.58 12.31 14.64
CA ASP A 93 29.94 13.35 15.60
C ASP A 93 30.33 12.76 16.97
N SER A 94 31.07 11.65 16.95
CA SER A 94 31.88 11.23 18.09
C SER A 94 33.36 11.32 17.73
N GLN A 95 34.01 12.33 18.30
CA GLN A 95 35.46 12.58 18.42
C GLN A 95 36.07 13.60 17.44
N SER A 96 35.96 14.88 17.79
CA SER A 96 37.09 15.81 17.59
C SER A 96 37.20 16.83 18.73
N GLN A 97 38.19 16.54 19.58
CA GLN A 97 39.04 17.43 20.40
C GLN A 97 38.46 18.11 21.63
#